data_AF-A0A6M0C8Q8-F1
#
_entry.id   AF-A0A6M0C8Q8-F1
#
_cell.length_a   1.000
_cell.length_b   1.000
_cell.length_c   1.000
_cell.angle_alpha   90.00
_cell.angle_beta   90.00
_cell.angle_gamma   90.00
#
_symmetry.space_group_name_H-M   'P 1'
#
loop_
_entity.id
_entity.type
_entity.pdbx_description
1 polymer ?
#
loop_
_entity_poly.entity_id
_entity_poly.type
_entity_poly.pdbx_seq_one_letter_code
_entity_poly.pdbx_strand_id
1 'polypeptide(L)'
;MVPALSSYPVINPKAKPGVAQDIVVGVWDLNDSFFEYKFNSYNTNFGLANIGPKIDYPELHFTMILQRSFLGVFISRVGPQIVVITLLFAILLIATSENSMEVLGACGGFVFIVILDQITFREQIVSKGLVFLEYFYFLIYLYIFLIAINAIMLLFPSTFPIVKYKENLVSKLSSWPTLTVLLLVITILIFG
;
A
#
# COMPACT_ATOMS: atom_id res chain seq x y z
N MET A 1 -7.80 16.15 -37.44
CA MET A 1 -7.44 17.52 -37.03
C MET A 1 -6.04 17.46 -36.46
N VAL A 2 -5.06 18.13 -37.06
CA VAL A 2 -3.67 18.13 -36.60
C VAL A 2 -3.53 19.22 -35.53
N PRO A 3 -3.01 18.92 -34.32
CA PRO A 3 -2.78 19.94 -33.31
C PRO A 3 -1.80 21.00 -33.82
N ALA A 4 -2.12 22.28 -33.65
CA ALA A 4 -1.23 23.37 -34.01
C ALA A 4 -0.11 23.48 -32.95
N LEU A 5 0.94 22.66 -33.10
CA LEU A 5 2.09 22.63 -32.18
C LEU A 5 2.80 24.00 -32.07
N SER A 6 2.72 24.82 -33.13
CA SER A 6 3.24 26.20 -33.17
C SER A 6 2.47 27.20 -32.30
N SER A 7 1.28 26.82 -31.81
CA SER A 7 0.41 27.68 -31.01
C SER A 7 0.63 27.49 -29.50
N TYR A 8 1.44 26.51 -29.09
CA TYR A 8 1.80 26.33 -27.69
C TYR A 8 3.01 27.21 -27.35
N PRO A 9 2.89 28.11 -26.34
CA PRO A 9 4.00 28.99 -25.96
C PRO A 9 5.19 28.22 -25.36
N VAL A 10 4.97 27.01 -24.82
CA VAL A 10 5.99 26.15 -24.21
C VAL A 10 5.67 24.68 -24.50
N ILE A 11 6.59 23.96 -25.15
CA ILE A 11 6.48 22.51 -25.48
C ILE A 11 7.13 21.63 -24.39
N ASN A 12 7.54 22.23 -23.27
CA ASN A 12 8.13 21.51 -22.14
C ASN A 12 7.09 20.53 -21.55
N PRO A 13 7.41 19.24 -21.37
CA PRO A 13 6.54 18.25 -20.73
C PRO A 13 5.97 18.69 -19.37
N LYS A 14 6.77 19.44 -18.59
CA LYS A 14 6.38 19.99 -17.29
C LYS A 14 5.36 21.13 -17.37
N ALA A 15 5.27 21.79 -18.53
CA ALA A 15 4.29 22.85 -18.78
C ALA A 15 2.89 22.29 -19.12
N LYS A 16 2.75 20.96 -19.14
CA LYS A 16 1.51 20.22 -19.38
C LYS A 16 0.73 20.70 -20.62
N PRO A 17 1.37 20.84 -21.80
CA PRO A 17 0.69 21.24 -23.02
C PRO A 17 -0.45 20.28 -23.36
N GLY A 18 -1.57 20.82 -23.82
CA GLY A 18 -2.74 20.05 -24.24
C GLY A 18 -3.69 19.59 -23.13
N VAL A 19 -3.41 19.92 -21.86
CA VAL A 19 -4.29 19.63 -20.73
C VAL A 19 -4.78 20.93 -20.10
N ALA A 20 -6.07 20.99 -19.74
CA ALA A 20 -6.63 22.14 -19.04
C ALA A 20 -6.01 22.26 -17.64
N GLN A 21 -5.66 23.49 -17.23
CA GLN A 21 -4.97 23.74 -15.95
C GLN A 21 -5.81 23.37 -14.73
N ASP A 22 -7.12 23.23 -14.89
CA ASP A 22 -8.13 22.93 -13.89
C ASP A 22 -8.59 21.45 -13.90
N ILE A 23 -7.85 20.56 -14.58
CA ILE A 23 -8.23 19.14 -14.63
C ILE A 23 -8.15 18.50 -13.23
N VAL A 24 -9.30 18.04 -12.72
CA VAL A 24 -9.38 17.34 -11.45
C VAL A 24 -9.27 15.84 -11.71
N VAL A 25 -8.09 15.28 -11.47
CA VAL A 25 -7.77 13.84 -11.69
C VAL A 25 -7.91 12.98 -10.43
N GLY A 26 -8.59 13.48 -9.40
CA GLY A 26 -8.91 12.71 -8.18
C GLY A 26 -7.66 12.36 -7.36
N VAL A 27 -7.32 11.06 -7.28
CA VAL A 27 -6.18 10.52 -6.49
C VAL A 27 -4.87 10.49 -7.30
N TRP A 28 -4.88 11.05 -8.51
CA TRP A 28 -3.74 11.09 -9.42
C TRP A 28 -3.30 12.53 -9.64
N ASP A 29 -2.00 12.75 -9.53
CA ASP A 29 -1.35 14.00 -9.89
C ASP A 29 -0.81 13.87 -11.32
N LEU A 30 -1.23 14.76 -12.21
CA LEU A 30 -0.63 14.85 -13.54
C LEU A 30 0.77 15.43 -13.38
N ASN A 31 1.82 14.66 -13.70
CA ASN A 31 3.19 15.12 -13.58
C ASN A 31 3.61 15.85 -14.87
N ASP A 32 3.43 15.19 -16.02
CA ASP A 32 3.84 15.69 -17.33
C ASP A 32 2.80 15.33 -18.42
N SER A 33 2.70 16.16 -19.46
CA SER A 33 2.02 15.79 -20.71
C SER A 33 2.84 16.25 -21.91
N PHE A 34 2.94 15.42 -22.95
CA PHE A 34 3.69 15.77 -24.14
C PHE A 34 3.16 15.06 -25.38
N PHE A 35 3.46 15.64 -26.53
CA PHE A 35 3.19 15.07 -27.84
C PHE A 35 4.48 14.43 -28.38
N GLU A 36 4.40 13.18 -28.80
CA GLU A 36 5.52 12.42 -29.35
C GLU A 36 5.15 11.90 -30.74
N TYR A 37 6.05 12.01 -31.70
CA TYR A 37 5.90 11.35 -33.00
C TYR A 37 6.50 9.94 -32.91
N LYS A 38 5.68 8.92 -33.11
CA LYS A 38 6.14 7.53 -33.24
C LYS A 38 5.90 7.03 -34.65
N PHE A 39 6.88 6.33 -35.19
CA PHE A 39 6.77 5.67 -36.49
C PHE A 39 6.40 4.22 -36.22
N ASN A 40 5.16 3.85 -36.55
CA ASN A 40 4.68 2.48 -36.39
C ASN A 40 4.39 1.88 -37.76
N SER A 41 4.75 0.61 -37.90
CA SER A 41 4.43 -0.18 -39.08
C SER A 41 3.21 -1.04 -38.81
N TYR A 42 2.16 -0.88 -39.62
CA TYR A 42 0.91 -1.60 -39.48
C TYR A 42 0.70 -2.55 -40.64
N ASN A 43 0.42 -3.82 -40.31
CA ASN A 43 0.00 -4.81 -41.29
C ASN A 43 -1.53 -4.77 -41.55
N THR A 44 -2.13 -3.58 -41.43
CA THR A 44 -3.57 -3.36 -41.64
C THR A 44 -3.80 -2.06 -42.41
N ASN A 45 -4.87 -2.02 -43.20
CA ASN A 45 -5.25 -0.88 -44.04
C ASN A 45 -6.33 0.01 -43.42
N PHE A 46 -6.72 -0.24 -42.16
CA PHE A 46 -7.78 0.49 -41.45
C PHE A 46 -9.10 0.64 -42.23
N GLY A 47 -9.41 -0.32 -43.12
CA GLY A 47 -10.63 -0.32 -43.92
C GLY A 47 -10.60 0.59 -45.16
N LEU A 48 -9.43 1.15 -45.52
CA LEU A 48 -9.27 1.95 -46.73
C LEU A 48 -8.90 1.03 -47.91
N ALA A 49 -9.84 0.91 -48.86
CA ALA A 49 -9.81 -0.10 -49.93
C ALA A 49 -8.58 -0.05 -50.87
N ASN A 50 -7.79 1.01 -50.84
CA ASN A 50 -6.67 1.25 -51.78
C ASN A 50 -5.35 1.61 -51.11
N ILE A 51 -5.14 1.24 -49.85
CA ILE A 51 -3.87 1.52 -49.14
C ILE A 51 -3.26 0.20 -48.70
N GLY A 52 -2.08 -0.13 -49.24
CA GLY A 52 -1.29 -1.29 -48.83
C GLY A 52 -0.80 -1.21 -47.38
N PRO A 53 -0.05 -2.22 -46.89
CA PRO A 53 0.53 -2.18 -45.55
C PRO A 53 1.34 -0.91 -45.35
N LYS A 54 1.05 -0.18 -44.26
CA LYS A 54 1.68 1.10 -43.94
C LYS A 54 2.98 0.85 -43.19
N ILE A 55 4.10 1.01 -43.87
CA ILE A 55 5.45 0.92 -43.29
C ILE A 55 5.87 2.34 -42.87
N ASP A 56 6.38 2.48 -41.65
CA ASP A 56 6.89 3.74 -41.07
C ASP A 56 5.94 4.94 -41.17
N TYR A 57 4.67 4.73 -40.80
CA TYR A 57 3.69 5.81 -40.81
C TYR A 57 3.85 6.70 -39.56
N PRO A 58 4.05 8.03 -39.71
CA PRO A 58 4.18 8.93 -38.58
C PRO A 58 2.85 9.12 -37.86
N GLU A 59 2.79 8.73 -36.59
CA GLU A 59 1.64 8.93 -35.71
C GLU A 59 1.99 9.89 -34.58
N LEU A 60 1.10 10.85 -34.33
CA LEU A 60 1.22 11.78 -33.22
C LEU A 60 0.54 11.17 -32.00
N HIS A 61 1.33 10.77 -31.02
CA HIS A 61 0.85 10.27 -29.74
C HIS A 61 0.81 11.41 -28.73
N PHE A 62 -0.35 11.57 -28.08
CA PHE A 62 -0.45 12.40 -26.89
C PHE A 62 -0.27 11.51 -25.66
N THR A 63 0.80 11.75 -24.90
CA THR A 63 1.15 10.96 -23.72
C THR A 63 0.97 11.81 -22.46
N MET A 64 0.30 11.25 -21.46
CA MET A 64 0.15 11.85 -20.13
C MET A 64 0.81 10.93 -19.09
N ILE A 65 1.71 11.50 -18.30
CA ILE A 65 2.34 10.81 -17.17
C ILE A 65 1.57 11.20 -15.91
N LEU A 66 0.84 10.22 -15.38
CA LEU A 66 0.10 10.33 -14.13
C LEU A 66 0.91 9.66 -13.02
N GLN A 67 1.09 10.37 -11.91
CA GLN A 67 1.68 9.83 -10.69
C GLN A 67 0.60 9.71 -9.63
N ARG A 68 0.56 8.59 -8.90
CA ARG A 68 -0.41 8.43 -7.81
C ARG A 68 -0.01 9.31 -6.63
N SER A 69 -0.97 9.99 -6.01
CA SER A 69 -0.73 10.72 -4.77
C SER A 69 -0.52 9.73 -3.61
N PHE A 70 0.74 9.41 -3.32
CA PHE A 70 1.10 8.42 -2.30
C PHE A 70 0.78 8.91 -0.87
N LEU A 71 0.91 10.21 -0.61
CA LEU A 71 0.73 10.77 0.74
C LEU A 71 -0.72 10.61 1.25
N GLY A 72 -1.70 10.90 0.39
CA GLY A 72 -3.13 10.79 0.75
C GLY A 72 -3.56 9.34 1.01
N VAL A 73 -3.08 8.40 0.19
CA VAL A 73 -3.33 6.96 0.39
C VAL A 73 -2.62 6.45 1.64
N PHE A 74 -1.40 6.94 1.90
CA PHE A 74 -0.65 6.56 3.10
C PHE A 74 -1.38 7.01 4.38
N ILE A 75 -1.77 8.27 4.49
CA ILE A 75 -2.44 8.78 5.71
C ILE A 75 -3.79 8.09 5.93
N SER A 76 -4.59 7.95 4.87
CA SER A 76 -5.92 7.34 4.96
C SER A 76 -5.90 5.85 5.30
N ARG A 77 -4.81 5.13 5.01
CA ARG A 77 -4.68 3.69 5.26
C ARG A 77 -3.83 3.34 6.47
N VAL A 78 -2.68 3.99 6.63
CA VAL A 78 -1.75 3.71 7.73
C VAL A 78 -2.23 4.33 9.04
N GLY A 79 -2.95 5.46 8.99
CA GLY A 79 -3.52 6.10 10.18
C GLY A 79 -4.36 5.14 11.05
N PRO A 80 -5.43 4.54 10.49
CA PRO A 80 -6.24 3.55 11.22
C PRO A 80 -5.45 2.34 11.71
N GLN A 81 -4.47 1.87 10.93
CA GLN A 81 -3.61 0.74 11.32
C GLN A 81 -2.75 1.03 12.55
N ILE A 82 -2.21 2.24 12.68
CA ILE A 82 -1.46 2.66 13.88
C ILE A 82 -2.34 2.61 15.13
N VAL A 83 -3.61 3.02 15.00
CA VAL A 83 -4.57 2.96 16.11
C VAL A 83 -4.79 1.51 16.55
N VAL A 84 -4.97 0.59 15.60
CA VAL A 84 -5.12 -0.85 15.89
C VAL A 84 -3.90 -1.41 16.62
N ILE A 85 -2.68 -1.09 16.15
CA ILE A 85 -1.43 -1.53 16.81
C ILE A 85 -1.35 -1.00 18.25
N THR A 86 -1.74 0.26 18.45
CA THR A 86 -1.72 0.91 19.77
C THR A 86 -2.73 0.25 20.72
N LEU A 87 -3.93 -0.09 20.23
CA LEU A 87 -4.94 -0.81 21.01
C LEU A 87 -4.49 -2.23 21.37
N LEU A 88 -3.89 -2.96 20.43
CA LEU A 88 -3.32 -4.28 20.68
C LEU A 88 -2.21 -4.23 21.74
N PHE A 89 -1.38 -3.18 21.72
CA PHE A 89 -0.39 -2.94 22.76
C PHE A 89 -1.03 -2.66 24.13
N ALA A 90 -2.08 -1.84 24.19
CA ALA A 90 -2.81 -1.60 25.44
C ALA A 90 -3.41 -2.89 26.02
N ILE A 91 -3.94 -3.76 25.17
CA ILE A 91 -4.46 -5.07 25.57
C ILE A 91 -3.34 -5.95 26.14
N LEU A 92 -2.17 -5.95 25.50
CA LEU A 92 -1.01 -6.67 26.02
C LEU A 92 -0.54 -6.14 27.39
N LEU A 93 -0.66 -4.84 27.66
CA LEU A 93 -0.32 -4.26 28.97
C LEU A 93 -1.26 -4.75 30.08
N ILE A 94 -2.54 -4.90 29.77
CA ILE A 94 -3.58 -5.35 30.70
C ILE A 94 -3.61 -6.89 30.81
N ALA A 95 -2.95 -7.61 29.88
CA ALA A 95 -2.91 -9.05 29.86
C ALA A 95 -2.26 -9.62 31.14
N THR A 96 -3.08 -10.37 31.90
CA THR A 96 -2.74 -11.11 33.11
C THR A 96 -3.30 -12.52 32.98
N SER A 97 -2.82 -13.47 33.81
CA SER A 97 -3.28 -14.87 33.79
C SER A 97 -4.79 -15.03 33.97
N GLU A 98 -5.44 -14.13 34.72
CA GLU A 98 -6.88 -14.17 34.96
C GLU A 98 -7.70 -13.75 33.74
N ASN A 99 -7.25 -12.71 33.01
CA ASN A 99 -7.96 -12.14 31.85
C ASN A 99 -7.45 -12.69 30.51
N SER A 100 -6.65 -13.77 30.52
CA SER A 100 -6.02 -14.31 29.30
C SER A 100 -7.05 -14.80 28.27
N MET A 101 -8.20 -15.31 28.73
CA MET A 101 -9.30 -15.72 27.85
C MET A 101 -9.95 -14.52 27.15
N GLU A 102 -10.11 -13.40 27.86
CA GLU A 102 -10.67 -12.16 27.31
C GLU A 102 -9.73 -11.54 26.28
N VAL A 103 -8.42 -11.56 26.56
CA VAL A 103 -7.37 -11.10 25.62
C VAL A 103 -7.38 -11.94 24.34
N LEU A 104 -7.55 -13.25 24.43
CA LEU A 104 -7.69 -14.12 23.26
C LEU A 104 -8.95 -13.80 22.45
N GLY A 105 -10.08 -13.56 23.12
CA GLY A 105 -11.31 -13.10 22.47
C GLY A 105 -11.13 -11.77 21.75
N ALA A 106 -10.47 -10.80 22.40
CA ALA A 106 -10.14 -9.51 21.80
C ALA A 106 -9.23 -9.67 20.57
N CYS A 107 -8.20 -10.52 20.64
CA CYS A 107 -7.32 -10.82 19.51
C CYS A 107 -8.12 -11.34 18.31
N GLY A 108 -9.09 -12.24 18.52
CA GLY A 108 -9.98 -12.72 17.45
C GLY A 108 -10.78 -11.59 16.79
N GLY A 109 -11.30 -10.66 17.59
CA GLY A 109 -11.99 -9.46 17.08
C GLY A 109 -11.09 -8.56 16.24
N PHE A 110 -9.86 -8.30 16.69
CA PHE A 110 -8.90 -7.50 15.93
C PHE A 110 -8.47 -8.18 14.64
N VAL A 111 -8.25 -9.51 14.62
CA VAL A 111 -7.96 -10.24 13.37
C VAL A 111 -9.08 -10.01 12.36
N PHE A 112 -10.33 -10.13 12.78
CA PHE A 112 -11.47 -9.92 11.88
C PHE A 112 -11.52 -8.51 11.31
N ILE A 113 -11.34 -7.49 12.16
CA ILE A 113 -11.31 -6.08 11.73
C ILE A 113 -10.19 -5.84 10.70
N VAL A 114 -8.99 -6.37 10.95
CA VAL A 114 -7.83 -6.20 10.07
C VAL A 114 -8.03 -6.93 8.75
N ILE A 115 -8.64 -8.12 8.75
CA ILE A 115 -9.01 -8.86 7.52
C ILE A 115 -9.99 -8.05 6.67
N LEU A 116 -11.04 -7.50 7.29
CA LEU A 116 -12.02 -6.69 6.55
C LEU A 116 -11.35 -5.48 5.90
N ASP A 117 -10.51 -4.75 6.64
CA ASP A 117 -9.79 -3.60 6.10
C ASP A 117 -8.83 -4.01 4.96
N GLN A 118 -8.15 -5.16 5.07
CA GLN A 118 -7.30 -5.69 4.00
C GLN A 118 -8.10 -6.02 2.73
N ILE A 119 -9.28 -6.63 2.87
CA ILE A 119 -10.16 -6.95 1.72
C ILE A 119 -10.57 -5.66 1.02
N THR A 120 -11.04 -4.65 1.77
CA THR A 120 -11.39 -3.33 1.21
C THR A 120 -10.19 -2.65 0.55
N PHE A 121 -8.98 -2.83 1.08
CA PHE A 121 -7.77 -2.32 0.45
C PHE A 121 -7.47 -3.01 -0.89
N ARG A 122 -7.60 -4.34 -0.95
CA ARG A 122 -7.41 -5.16 -2.16
C ARG A 122 -8.39 -4.82 -3.26
N GLU A 123 -9.65 -4.54 -2.93
CA GLU A 123 -10.68 -4.17 -3.92
C GLU A 123 -10.34 -2.87 -4.67
N GLN A 124 -9.55 -1.98 -4.06
CA GLN A 124 -9.18 -0.70 -4.66
C GLN A 124 -7.96 -0.79 -5.59
N ILE A 125 -7.35 -1.96 -5.70
CA ILE A 125 -6.10 -2.16 -6.44
C ILE A 125 -6.33 -3.19 -7.55
N VAL A 126 -6.22 -2.73 -8.79
CA VAL A 126 -6.35 -3.57 -10.00
C VAL A 126 -5.05 -4.35 -10.29
N SER A 127 -3.97 -4.05 -9.57
CA SER A 127 -2.66 -4.71 -9.74
C SER A 127 -2.63 -6.10 -9.12
N LYS A 128 -2.06 -7.06 -9.85
CA LYS A 128 -1.88 -8.45 -9.40
C LYS A 128 -0.68 -8.65 -8.44
N GLY A 129 0.21 -7.66 -8.30
CA GLY A 129 1.43 -7.76 -7.49
C GLY A 129 1.21 -7.44 -6.00
N LEU A 130 2.16 -7.90 -5.15
CA LEU A 130 2.23 -7.49 -3.75
C LEU A 130 2.54 -5.99 -3.65
N VAL A 131 1.69 -5.25 -2.95
CA VAL A 131 1.85 -3.80 -2.77
C VAL A 131 2.53 -3.53 -1.42
N PHE A 132 3.38 -2.50 -1.36
CA PHE A 132 4.08 -2.11 -0.12
C PHE A 132 3.18 -2.01 1.12
N LEU A 133 1.96 -1.49 0.96
CA LEU A 133 1.00 -1.36 2.06
C LEU A 133 0.46 -2.70 2.58
N GLU A 134 0.50 -3.78 1.79
CA GLU A 134 0.11 -5.13 2.26
C GLU A 134 1.06 -5.66 3.35
N TYR A 135 2.33 -5.23 3.37
CA TYR A 135 3.29 -5.61 4.41
C TYR A 135 2.91 -5.11 5.80
N PHE A 136 2.21 -3.98 5.91
CA PHE A 136 1.69 -3.50 7.19
C PHE A 136 0.60 -4.42 7.75
N TYR A 137 -0.24 -5.00 6.90
CA TYR A 137 -1.23 -5.98 7.36
C TYR A 137 -0.54 -7.26 7.86
N PHE A 138 0.48 -7.76 7.14
CA PHE A 138 1.26 -8.92 7.58
C PHE A 138 1.96 -8.68 8.94
N LEU A 139 2.49 -7.48 9.15
CA LEU A 139 3.05 -7.04 10.44
C LEU A 139 2.01 -7.15 11.57
N ILE A 140 0.80 -6.61 11.35
CA ILE A 140 -0.27 -6.63 12.34
C ILE A 140 -0.72 -8.05 12.64
N TYR A 141 -0.84 -8.93 11.63
CA TYR A 141 -1.18 -10.32 11.85
C TYR A 141 -0.13 -11.04 12.70
N LEU A 142 1.15 -10.84 12.42
CA LEU A 142 2.21 -11.41 13.23
C LEU A 142 2.15 -10.88 14.67
N TYR A 143 1.87 -9.59 14.85
CA TYR A 143 1.75 -8.98 16.16
C TYR A 143 0.58 -9.57 16.97
N ILE A 144 -0.60 -9.70 16.35
CA ILE A 144 -1.76 -10.35 17.01
C ILE A 144 -1.44 -11.81 17.36
N PHE A 145 -0.76 -12.53 16.46
CA PHE A 145 -0.37 -13.92 16.69
C PHE A 145 0.58 -14.05 17.89
N LEU A 146 1.57 -13.15 18.02
CA LEU A 146 2.48 -13.13 19.17
C LEU A 146 1.75 -12.83 20.47
N ILE A 147 0.77 -11.89 20.47
CA ILE A 147 -0.06 -11.59 21.64
C ILE A 147 -0.92 -12.80 22.02
N ALA A 148 -1.51 -13.50 21.04
CA ALA A 148 -2.32 -14.69 21.29
C ALA A 148 -1.48 -15.84 21.88
N ILE A 149 -0.29 -16.11 21.33
CA ILE A 149 0.65 -17.07 21.92
C ILE A 149 0.97 -16.68 23.35
N ASN A 150 1.25 -15.40 23.59
CA ASN A 150 1.58 -14.91 24.90
C ASN A 150 0.45 -15.11 25.92
N ALA A 151 -0.79 -14.83 25.54
CA ALA A 151 -1.98 -15.09 26.36
C ALA A 151 -2.15 -16.59 26.66
N ILE A 152 -1.90 -17.47 25.68
CA ILE A 152 -1.92 -18.92 25.89
C ILE A 152 -0.82 -19.35 26.86
N MET A 153 0.39 -18.82 26.73
CA MET A 153 1.49 -19.15 27.65
C MET A 153 1.20 -18.71 29.10
N LEU A 154 0.45 -17.61 29.30
CA LEU A 154 -0.01 -17.15 30.61
C LEU A 154 -1.00 -18.13 31.28
N LEU A 155 -1.77 -18.89 30.50
CA LEU A 155 -2.67 -19.95 31.01
C LEU A 155 -1.92 -21.20 31.50
N PHE A 156 -0.65 -21.39 31.10
CA PHE A 156 0.18 -22.55 31.49
C PHE A 156 1.40 -22.12 32.34
N PRO A 157 1.21 -21.74 33.62
CA PRO A 157 2.21 -21.06 34.45
C PRO A 157 3.45 -21.89 34.88
N SER A 158 3.59 -23.14 34.43
CA SER A 158 4.57 -24.10 34.98
C SER A 158 5.83 -24.32 34.14
N THR A 159 5.83 -23.99 32.84
CA THR A 159 6.88 -24.48 31.93
C THR A 159 7.93 -23.46 31.49
N PHE A 160 7.70 -22.14 31.58
CA PHE A 160 8.64 -21.14 31.06
C PHE A 160 8.99 -20.01 32.05
N PRO A 161 10.26 -19.89 32.48
CA PRO A 161 10.69 -18.86 33.44
C PRO A 161 10.60 -17.42 32.88
N ILE A 162 10.58 -17.26 31.56
CA ILE A 162 10.46 -15.97 30.85
C ILE A 162 9.05 -15.37 31.04
N VAL A 163 8.01 -16.20 31.16
CA VAL A 163 6.61 -15.75 31.33
C VAL A 163 6.28 -15.48 32.79
N LYS A 164 6.94 -16.21 33.71
CA LYS A 164 6.77 -16.10 35.17
C LYS A 164 7.47 -14.87 35.79
N TYR A 165 8.34 -14.20 35.03
CA TYR A 165 9.07 -13.03 35.51
C TYR A 165 8.17 -11.77 35.53
N LYS A 166 7.73 -11.36 36.73
CA LYS A 166 6.91 -10.15 36.99
C LYS A 166 5.75 -9.94 36.00
N GLU A 167 4.81 -10.88 35.95
CA GLU A 167 3.57 -10.73 35.17
C GLU A 167 3.82 -10.29 33.72
N ASN A 168 4.63 -11.09 33.00
CA ASN A 168 4.82 -10.93 31.56
C ASN A 168 5.59 -9.65 31.14
N LEU A 169 6.44 -9.10 32.02
CA LEU A 169 7.20 -7.87 31.77
C LEU A 169 8.09 -7.94 30.51
N VAL A 170 8.68 -9.11 30.25
CA VAL A 170 9.59 -9.34 29.12
C VAL A 170 8.85 -9.21 27.79
N SER A 171 7.64 -9.78 27.68
CA SER A 171 6.83 -9.66 26.47
C SER A 171 6.29 -8.24 26.30
N LYS A 172 5.92 -7.56 27.39
CA LYS A 172 5.49 -6.15 27.37
C LYS A 172 6.62 -5.22 26.88
N LEU A 173 7.85 -5.43 27.35
CA LEU A 173 9.01 -4.60 26.98
C LEU A 173 9.51 -4.90 25.56
N SER A 174 9.45 -6.15 25.11
CA SER A 174 9.96 -6.59 23.79
C SER A 174 9.04 -6.27 22.61
N SER A 175 7.76 -5.98 22.88
CA SER A 175 6.76 -5.73 21.83
C SER A 175 7.05 -4.49 20.98
N TRP A 176 7.58 -3.43 21.59
CA TRP A 176 7.87 -2.18 20.89
C TRP A 176 9.18 -2.25 20.06
N PRO A 177 10.29 -2.82 20.60
CA PRO A 177 11.47 -3.16 19.81
C PRO A 177 11.19 -4.12 18.65
N THR A 178 10.36 -5.15 18.85
CA THR A 178 10.08 -6.12 17.78
C THR A 178 9.32 -5.49 16.62
N LEU A 179 8.30 -4.65 16.89
CA LEU A 179 7.59 -3.91 15.85
C LEU A 179 8.51 -2.96 15.07
N THR A 180 9.35 -2.20 15.77
CA THR A 180 10.27 -1.23 15.13
C THR A 180 11.39 -1.93 14.34
N VAL A 181 11.95 -3.02 14.86
CA VAL A 181 12.94 -3.83 14.13
C VAL A 181 12.31 -4.48 12.89
N LEU A 182 11.10 -5.03 12.99
CA LEU A 182 10.46 -5.66 11.83
C LEU A 182 10.13 -4.63 10.74
N LEU A 183 9.69 -3.43 11.14
CA LEU A 183 9.42 -2.33 10.20
C LEU A 183 10.71 -1.85 9.52
N LEU A 184 11.82 -1.77 10.26
CA LEU A 184 13.14 -1.44 9.72
C LEU A 184 13.63 -2.51 8.74
N VAL A 185 13.49 -3.80 9.08
CA VAL A 185 13.85 -4.91 8.18
C VAL A 185 13.05 -4.87 6.88
N ILE A 186 11.73 -4.65 6.96
CA ILE A 186 10.87 -4.53 5.77
C ILE A 186 11.29 -3.33 4.90
N THR A 187 11.65 -2.21 5.53
CA THR A 187 12.12 -1.02 4.80
C THR A 187 13.43 -1.30 4.08
N ILE A 188 14.39 -1.97 4.73
CA ILE A 188 15.67 -2.33 4.12
C ILE A 188 15.48 -3.34 2.98
N LEU A 189 14.62 -4.35 3.14
CA LEU A 189 14.42 -5.36 2.09
C LEU A 189 13.78 -4.81 0.81
N ILE A 190 13.04 -3.71 0.92
CA ILE A 190 12.30 -3.14 -0.21
C ILE A 190 13.09 -2.00 -0.88
N PHE A 191 13.85 -1.22 -0.11
CA PHE A 191 14.58 -0.04 -0.60
C PHE A 191 16.11 -0.19 -0.60
N GLY A 192 16.64 -1.29 -0.08
CA GLY A 192 18.07 -1.60 -0.03
C GLY A 192 18.58 -2.36 -1.24
#